data_AF-A0AAV4EQN1-F1
#
_entry.id   AF-A0AAV4EQN1-F1
#
_cell.length_a   1.000
_cell.length_b   1.000
_cell.length_c   1.000
_cell.angle_alpha   90.00
_cell.angle_beta   90.00
_cell.angle_gamma   90.00
#
_symmetry.space_group_name_H-M   'P 1'
#
loop_
_entity.id
_entity.type
_entity.pdbx_description
1 polymer ?
#
loop_
_entity_poly.entity_id
_entity_poly.type
_entity_poly.pdbx_seq_one_letter_code
_entity_poly.pdbx_strand_id
1 'polypeptide(L)'
;MASHDVRYRCEAWSQKKDDDKRIEAAEMWFYRRILRVKWTDKRTNESVLKERKTERTLLNLINARKLKYVGHALRNHRTSLMKTVCEGRLDGRRRKGRPPISLVTNLTTACGLSLHQIVQKSQDSWVAAEVLIVVVVVVVVVVVVVVVVVVVVVLVAAVVVAAVVVVVVVVVGPIFKSLCYIIIGQQ
;
A
#
# COMPACT_ATOMS: atom_id res chain seq x y z
N MET A 1 -24.95 13.48 -6.55
CA MET A 1 -25.02 12.40 -7.57
C MET A 1 -24.21 11.22 -7.04
N ALA A 2 -24.79 10.46 -6.10
CA ALA A 2 -24.11 9.34 -5.46
C ALA A 2 -24.19 8.12 -6.38
N SER A 3 -23.04 7.67 -6.87
CA SER A 3 -22.88 6.38 -7.56
C SER A 3 -23.30 5.25 -6.62
N HIS A 4 -24.57 4.87 -6.65
CA HIS A 4 -25.14 3.75 -5.91
C HIS A 4 -24.73 2.43 -6.59
N ASP A 5 -23.45 2.09 -6.50
CA ASP A 5 -22.98 0.77 -6.87
C ASP A 5 -23.50 -0.25 -5.86
N VAL A 6 -23.94 -1.42 -6.34
CA VAL A 6 -24.31 -2.60 -5.52
C VAL A 6 -23.28 -2.85 -4.40
N ARG A 7 -22.01 -2.55 -4.69
CA ARG A 7 -20.85 -2.70 -3.80
C ARG A 7 -20.95 -1.91 -2.49
N TYR A 8 -21.59 -0.75 -2.45
CA TYR A 8 -21.64 0.08 -1.24
C TYR A 8 -22.49 -0.56 -0.13
N ARG A 9 -23.63 -1.16 -0.49
CA ARG A 9 -24.52 -1.82 0.48
C ARG A 9 -23.97 -3.15 1.00
N CYS A 10 -23.09 -3.80 0.25
CA CYS A 10 -22.46 -5.06 0.64
C CYS A 10 -21.58 -4.93 1.90
N GLU A 11 -21.11 -3.72 2.22
CA GLU A 11 -20.13 -3.47 3.30
C GLU A 11 -20.74 -3.59 4.69
N ALA A 12 -22.03 -3.26 4.84
CA ALA A 12 -22.73 -3.18 6.12
C ALA A 12 -23.67 -4.37 6.41
N TRP A 13 -23.84 -5.30 5.46
CA TRP A 13 -24.75 -6.44 5.61
C TRP A 13 -24.04 -7.75 5.96
N SER A 14 -24.63 -8.51 6.88
CA SER A 14 -24.26 -9.91 7.15
C SER A 14 -24.88 -10.81 6.09
N GLN A 15 -24.04 -11.58 5.39
CA GLN A 15 -24.48 -12.49 4.32
C GLN A 15 -24.68 -13.91 4.84
N LYS A 16 -25.68 -14.60 4.31
CA LYS A 16 -25.84 -16.04 4.57
C LYS A 16 -24.96 -16.81 3.59
N LYS A 17 -24.59 -18.04 3.97
CA LYS A 17 -23.85 -18.96 3.09
C LYS A 17 -24.56 -19.20 1.75
N ASP A 18 -25.90 -19.12 1.71
CA ASP A 18 -26.65 -19.24 0.46
C ASP A 18 -26.50 -18.03 -0.45
N ASP A 19 -26.36 -16.83 0.12
CA ASP A 19 -26.07 -15.62 -0.65
C ASP A 19 -24.64 -15.68 -1.23
N ASP A 20 -23.69 -16.22 -0.47
CA ASP A 20 -22.32 -16.47 -0.92
C ASP A 20 -22.30 -17.40 -2.15
N LYS A 21 -23.03 -18.53 -2.08
CA LYS A 21 -23.17 -19.46 -3.22
C LYS A 21 -23.81 -18.81 -4.43
N ARG A 22 -24.82 -17.96 -4.23
CA ARG A 22 -25.47 -17.21 -5.33
C ARG A 22 -24.50 -16.24 -5.99
N ILE A 23 -23.64 -15.59 -5.21
CA ILE A 23 -22.60 -14.69 -5.75
C ILE A 23 -21.55 -15.46 -6.53
N GLU A 24 -21.09 -16.60 -6.03
CA GLU A 24 -20.16 -17.46 -6.78
C GLU A 24 -20.78 -17.95 -8.10
N ALA A 25 -22.04 -18.35 -8.08
CA ALA A 25 -22.77 -18.76 -9.28
C ALA A 25 -22.93 -17.59 -10.27
N ALA A 26 -23.21 -16.39 -9.77
CA ALA A 26 -23.29 -15.18 -10.59
C ALA A 26 -21.92 -14.82 -11.21
N GLU A 27 -20.83 -14.91 -10.43
CA GLU A 27 -19.46 -14.72 -10.92
C GLU A 27 -19.13 -15.68 -12.07
N MET A 28 -19.45 -16.97 -11.91
CA MET A 28 -19.29 -17.97 -12.97
C MET A 28 -20.16 -17.70 -14.19
N TRP A 29 -21.38 -17.22 -13.99
CA TRP A 29 -22.27 -16.84 -15.09
C TRP A 29 -21.73 -15.65 -15.88
N PHE A 30 -21.18 -14.63 -15.20
CA PHE A 30 -20.51 -13.51 -15.86
C PHE A 30 -19.31 -13.99 -16.69
N TYR A 31 -18.47 -14.88 -16.17
CA TYR A 31 -17.33 -15.43 -16.92
C TYR A 31 -17.76 -16.22 -18.15
N ARG A 32 -18.78 -17.07 -18.04
CA ARG A 32 -19.33 -17.80 -19.19
C ARG A 32 -19.86 -16.86 -20.27
N ARG A 33 -20.45 -15.73 -19.87
CA ARG A 33 -20.97 -14.73 -20.80
C ARG A 33 -19.85 -13.93 -21.50
N ILE A 34 -18.81 -13.55 -20.76
CA ILE A 34 -17.63 -12.85 -21.32
C ILE A 34 -16.90 -13.75 -22.33
N LEU A 35 -16.70 -15.02 -21.97
CA LEU A 35 -16.05 -16.02 -22.84
C LEU A 35 -16.99 -16.59 -23.92
N ARG A 36 -18.27 -16.16 -23.95
CA ARG A 36 -19.31 -16.62 -24.89
C ARG A 36 -19.43 -18.16 -24.98
N VAL A 37 -19.26 -18.83 -23.84
CA VAL A 37 -19.34 -20.30 -23.75
C VAL A 37 -20.78 -20.74 -24.01
N LYS A 38 -20.98 -21.60 -25.01
CA LYS A 38 -22.31 -22.17 -25.30
C LYS A 38 -22.62 -23.27 -24.29
N TRP A 39 -23.89 -23.47 -24.00
CA TRP A 39 -24.34 -24.54 -23.09
C TRP A 39 -23.99 -25.94 -23.64
N THR A 40 -23.87 -26.07 -24.96
CA THR A 40 -23.49 -27.30 -25.68
C THR A 40 -22.08 -27.76 -25.34
N ASP A 41 -21.18 -26.84 -24.99
CA ASP A 41 -19.77 -27.13 -24.77
C ASP A 41 -19.54 -27.85 -23.44
N LYS A 42 -20.57 -27.95 -22.58
CA LYS A 42 -20.55 -28.64 -21.26
C LYS A 42 -19.27 -28.39 -20.44
N ARG A 43 -18.75 -27.17 -20.49
CA ARG A 43 -17.48 -26.78 -19.85
C ARG A 43 -17.60 -26.78 -18.32
N THR A 44 -16.59 -27.37 -17.67
CA THR A 44 -16.46 -27.36 -16.21
C THR A 44 -16.11 -25.95 -15.70
N ASN A 45 -16.52 -25.64 -14.47
CA ASN A 45 -16.23 -24.34 -13.85
C ASN A 45 -14.72 -24.07 -13.73
N GLU A 46 -13.92 -25.11 -13.47
CA GLU A 46 -12.47 -25.01 -13.36
C GLU A 46 -11.80 -24.67 -14.69
N SER A 47 -12.28 -25.23 -15.81
CA SER A 47 -11.77 -24.90 -17.15
C SER A 47 -11.98 -23.41 -17.45
N VAL A 48 -13.15 -22.87 -17.10
CA VAL A 48 -13.49 -21.46 -17.31
C VAL A 48 -12.59 -20.54 -16.47
N LEU A 49 -12.28 -20.92 -15.23
CA LEU A 49 -11.38 -20.14 -14.37
C LEU A 49 -9.92 -20.18 -14.85
N LYS A 50 -9.44 -21.35 -15.31
CA LYS A 50 -8.08 -21.51 -15.87
C LYS A 50 -7.87 -20.66 -17.11
N GLU A 51 -8.83 -20.67 -18.02
CA GLU A 51 -8.77 -19.88 -19.26
C GLU A 51 -8.74 -18.38 -18.98
N ARG A 52 -9.52 -17.93 -17.99
CA ARG A 52 -9.53 -16.54 -17.55
C ARG A 52 -8.31 -16.16 -16.71
N LYS A 53 -7.50 -17.14 -16.29
CA LYS A 53 -6.32 -17.02 -15.41
C LYS A 53 -6.59 -16.27 -14.10
N THR A 54 -7.81 -16.38 -13.57
CA THR A 54 -8.18 -15.74 -12.30
C THR A 54 -8.93 -16.70 -11.40
N GLU A 55 -8.65 -16.61 -10.10
CA GLU A 55 -9.45 -17.26 -9.07
C GLU A 55 -10.76 -16.52 -8.81
N ARG A 56 -11.64 -17.07 -7.95
CA ARG A 56 -12.87 -16.39 -7.54
C ARG A 56 -12.49 -15.12 -6.76
N THR A 57 -12.78 -13.96 -7.33
CA THR A 57 -12.33 -12.67 -6.79
C THR A 57 -13.45 -11.89 -6.15
N LEU A 58 -14.71 -12.09 -6.58
CA LEU A 58 -15.80 -11.20 -6.20
C LEU A 58 -16.15 -11.30 -4.72
N LEU A 59 -16.24 -12.52 -4.20
CA LEU A 59 -16.52 -12.78 -2.78
C LEU A 59 -15.37 -12.25 -1.89
N ASN A 60 -14.13 -12.49 -2.32
CA ASN A 60 -12.92 -12.00 -1.64
C ASN A 60 -12.87 -10.46 -1.62
N LEU A 61 -13.24 -9.80 -2.71
CA LEU A 61 -13.31 -8.34 -2.80
C LEU A 61 -14.38 -7.77 -1.87
N ILE A 62 -15.56 -8.41 -1.80
CA ILE A 62 -16.64 -8.02 -0.87
C ILE A 62 -16.15 -8.15 0.57
N ASN A 63 -15.53 -9.27 0.93
CA ASN A 63 -15.00 -9.49 2.27
C ASN A 63 -13.88 -8.49 2.62
N ALA A 64 -12.99 -8.18 1.69
CA ALA A 64 -11.95 -7.17 1.88
C ALA A 64 -12.54 -5.78 2.17
N ARG A 65 -13.62 -5.39 1.46
CA ARG A 65 -14.30 -4.12 1.72
C ARG A 65 -15.05 -4.11 3.04
N LYS A 66 -15.74 -5.18 3.40
CA LYS A 66 -16.36 -5.33 4.72
C LYS A 66 -15.32 -5.19 5.84
N LEU A 67 -14.15 -5.81 5.69
CA LEU A 67 -13.03 -5.67 6.64
C LEU A 67 -12.57 -4.21 6.75
N LYS A 68 -12.43 -3.51 5.62
CA LYS A 68 -12.08 -2.08 5.59
C LYS A 68 -13.12 -1.21 6.29
N TYR A 69 -14.42 -1.48 6.07
CA TYR A 69 -15.53 -0.79 6.72
C TYR A 69 -15.53 -1.01 8.23
N VAL A 70 -15.37 -2.27 8.68
CA VAL A 70 -15.26 -2.60 10.11
C VAL A 70 -14.04 -1.93 10.75
N GLY A 71 -12.88 -1.97 10.09
CA GLY A 71 -11.69 -1.27 10.55
C GLY A 71 -11.90 0.23 10.72
N HIS A 72 -12.63 0.87 9.79
CA HIS A 72 -12.99 2.28 9.90
C HIS A 72 -13.99 2.55 11.04
N ALA A 73 -15.06 1.75 11.14
CA ALA A 73 -16.09 1.90 12.16
C ALA A 73 -15.54 1.70 13.59
N LEU A 74 -14.56 0.81 13.77
CA LEU A 74 -13.93 0.55 15.06
C LEU A 74 -12.86 1.61 15.45
N ARG A 75 -12.26 2.30 14.48
CA ARG A 75 -11.27 3.37 14.73
C ARG A 75 -11.90 4.70 15.13
N ASN A 76 -13.11 4.99 14.66
CA ASN A 76 -13.71 6.29 14.86
C ASN A 76 -14.34 6.41 16.27
N HIS A 77 -13.67 7.17 17.13
CA HIS A 77 -14.07 7.45 18.51
C HIS A 77 -15.36 8.30 18.60
N ARG A 78 -15.73 9.04 17.55
CA ARG A 78 -16.97 9.84 17.50
C ARG A 78 -18.22 9.02 17.18
N THR A 79 -18.07 7.79 16.70
CA THR A 79 -19.17 6.90 16.31
C THR A 79 -19.26 5.69 17.24
N SER A 80 -19.50 5.94 18.53
CA SER A 80 -19.72 4.90 19.53
C SER A 80 -20.85 3.94 19.13
N LEU A 81 -21.92 4.48 18.53
CA LEU A 81 -23.05 3.69 18.04
C LEU A 81 -22.64 2.70 16.93
N MET A 82 -21.82 3.13 15.96
CA MET A 82 -21.38 2.24 14.86
C MET A 82 -20.52 1.10 15.39
N LYS A 83 -19.66 1.37 16.39
CA LYS A 83 -18.87 0.35 17.07
C LYS A 83 -19.79 -0.69 17.73
N THR A 84 -20.78 -0.25 18.50
CA THR A 84 -21.76 -1.13 19.13
C THR A 84 -22.58 -1.94 18.12
N VAL A 85 -22.99 -1.33 17.00
CA VAL A 85 -23.73 -1.99 15.92
C VAL A 85 -22.86 -3.05 15.21
N CYS A 86 -21.59 -2.74 14.92
CA CYS A 86 -20.67 -3.67 14.27
C CYS A 86 -20.33 -4.87 15.17
N GLU A 87 -20.04 -4.61 16.45
CA GLU A 87 -19.76 -5.65 17.45
C GLU A 87 -21.01 -6.50 17.73
N GLY A 88 -22.21 -5.92 17.55
CA GLY A 88 -23.48 -6.60 17.76
C GLY A 88 -23.73 -6.99 19.23
N ARG A 89 -22.89 -6.51 20.15
CA ARG A 89 -23.02 -6.65 21.61
C ARG A 89 -23.94 -5.54 22.12
N LEU A 90 -25.23 -5.75 21.93
CA LEU A 90 -26.26 -4.97 22.59
C LEU A 90 -26.68 -5.76 23.82
N ASP A 91 -26.69 -5.11 24.98
CA ASP A 91 -27.11 -5.74 26.23
C ASP A 91 -28.58 -6.21 26.12
N GLY A 92 -28.83 -7.47 26.49
CA GLY A 92 -30.16 -8.08 26.49
C GLY A 92 -30.35 -9.26 25.53
N ARG A 93 -31.52 -9.91 25.64
CA ARG A 93 -31.89 -11.08 24.83
C ARG A 93 -32.20 -10.67 23.39
N ARG A 94 -31.70 -11.41 22.40
CA ARG A 94 -32.01 -11.16 20.98
C ARG A 94 -33.52 -11.35 20.74
N ARG A 95 -34.20 -10.28 20.29
CA ARG A 95 -35.62 -10.32 19.89
C ARG A 95 -35.81 -11.13 18.60
N LYS A 96 -36.97 -11.77 18.47
CA LYS A 96 -37.40 -12.47 17.24
C LYS A 96 -37.42 -11.46 16.08
N GLY A 97 -36.73 -11.77 14.98
CA GLY A 97 -36.57 -10.87 13.83
C GLY A 97 -35.18 -10.21 13.69
N ARG A 98 -34.34 -10.23 14.73
CA ARG A 98 -32.94 -9.81 14.60
C ARG A 98 -32.15 -10.87 13.81
N PRO A 99 -31.28 -10.49 12.84
CA PRO A 99 -30.40 -11.45 12.17
C PRO A 99 -29.59 -12.26 13.20
N PRO A 100 -29.52 -13.59 13.06
CA PRO A 100 -28.84 -14.44 14.04
C PRO A 100 -27.32 -14.24 14.04
N ILE A 101 -26.76 -13.80 12.91
CA ILE A 101 -25.33 -13.57 12.70
C ILE A 101 -25.03 -12.06 12.77
N SER A 102 -24.11 -11.68 13.65
CA SER A 102 -23.53 -10.33 13.63
C SER A 102 -22.55 -10.20 12.47
N LEU A 103 -22.28 -8.96 12.07
CA LEU A 103 -21.34 -8.68 10.99
C LEU A 103 -19.91 -9.15 11.34
N VAL A 104 -19.48 -8.95 12.59
CA VAL A 104 -18.21 -9.49 13.09
C VAL A 104 -18.19 -11.02 13.04
N THR A 105 -19.24 -11.70 13.52
CA THR A 105 -19.29 -13.17 13.48
C THR A 105 -19.29 -13.69 12.04
N ASN A 106 -19.95 -12.98 11.11
CA ASN A 106 -19.92 -13.31 9.69
C ASN A 106 -18.50 -13.23 9.12
N LEU A 107 -17.76 -12.15 9.41
CA LEU A 107 -16.38 -11.98 8.96
C LEU A 107 -15.40 -12.96 9.60
N THR A 108 -15.54 -13.25 10.90
CA THR A 108 -14.76 -14.28 11.58
C THR A 108 -14.97 -15.64 10.93
N THR A 109 -16.21 -15.98 10.58
CA THR A 109 -16.52 -17.26 9.92
C THR A 109 -15.98 -17.29 8.49
N ALA A 110 -16.05 -16.18 7.76
CA ALA A 110 -15.61 -16.08 6.37
C ALA A 110 -14.08 -16.04 6.21
N CYS A 111 -13.38 -15.35 7.12
CA CYS A 111 -11.92 -15.20 7.06
C CYS A 111 -11.17 -16.23 7.92
N GLY A 112 -11.86 -16.92 8.85
CA GLY A 112 -11.22 -17.80 9.84
C GLY A 112 -10.35 -17.06 10.87
N LEU A 113 -10.55 -15.75 11.03
CA LEU A 113 -9.71 -14.87 11.87
C LEU A 113 -10.48 -14.41 13.10
N SER A 114 -9.75 -14.24 14.22
CA SER A 114 -10.31 -13.62 15.43
C SER A 114 -10.60 -12.14 15.22
N LEU A 115 -11.48 -11.55 16.04
CA LEU A 115 -11.79 -10.11 15.96
C LEU A 115 -10.53 -9.23 16.07
N HIS A 116 -9.59 -9.61 16.95
CA HIS A 116 -8.31 -8.90 17.08
C HIS A 116 -7.51 -8.94 15.78
N GLN A 117 -7.40 -10.12 15.16
CA GLN A 117 -6.72 -10.29 13.88
C GLN A 117 -7.42 -9.54 12.75
N ILE A 118 -8.76 -9.44 12.77
CA ILE A 118 -9.54 -8.64 11.80
C ILE A 118 -9.22 -7.16 11.92
N VAL A 119 -9.17 -6.64 13.16
CA VAL A 119 -8.81 -5.25 13.43
C VAL A 119 -7.38 -4.97 12.94
N GLN A 120 -6.43 -5.84 13.27
CA GLN A 120 -5.04 -5.73 12.85
C GLN A 120 -4.91 -5.80 11.32
N LYS A 121 -5.52 -6.79 10.67
CA LYS A 121 -5.51 -6.93 9.21
C LYS A 121 -6.16 -5.76 8.48
N SER A 122 -7.18 -5.13 9.09
CA SER A 122 -7.76 -3.89 8.58
C SER A 122 -6.81 -2.70 8.68
N GLN A 123 -5.89 -2.68 9.66
CA GLN A 123 -4.87 -1.65 9.87
C GLN A 123 -3.71 -1.84 8.90
N ASP A 124 -3.23 -3.07 8.74
CA ASP A 124 -2.03 -3.38 7.95
C ASP A 124 -2.11 -2.89 6.49
N SER A 125 -3.28 -2.92 5.86
CA SER A 125 -3.45 -2.46 4.47
C SER A 125 -3.23 -0.95 4.27
N TRP A 126 -3.39 -0.14 5.33
CA TRP A 126 -3.15 1.30 5.28
C TRP A 126 -1.76 1.65 5.81
N VAL A 127 -1.35 0.98 6.89
CA VAL A 127 -0.03 1.17 7.50
C VAL A 127 1.07 0.78 6.52
N ALA A 128 0.90 -0.27 5.71
CA ALA A 128 1.90 -0.65 4.71
C ALA A 128 2.14 0.44 3.65
N ALA A 129 1.09 1.14 3.21
CA ALA A 129 1.21 2.22 2.23
C ALA A 129 1.86 3.48 2.85
N GLU A 130 1.46 3.84 4.08
CA GLU A 130 2.06 4.96 4.81
C GLU A 130 3.52 4.69 5.15
N VAL A 131 3.85 3.48 5.62
CA VAL A 131 5.23 3.06 5.89
C VAL A 131 6.05 3.05 4.61
N LEU A 132 5.51 2.55 3.49
CA LEU A 132 6.22 2.61 2.21
C LEU A 132 6.51 4.05 1.79
N ILE A 133 5.53 4.96 1.90
CA ILE A 133 5.72 6.38 1.60
C ILE A 133 6.79 6.98 2.52
N VAL A 134 6.71 6.75 3.84
CA VAL A 134 7.70 7.27 4.80
C VAL A 134 9.09 6.71 4.51
N VAL A 135 9.22 5.41 4.25
CA VAL A 135 10.49 4.76 3.90
C VAL A 135 11.06 5.36 2.61
N VAL A 136 10.24 5.50 1.56
CA VAL A 136 10.67 6.12 0.29
C VAL A 136 11.12 7.56 0.52
N VAL A 137 10.35 8.36 1.26
CA VAL A 137 10.70 9.75 1.58
C VAL A 137 12.01 9.82 2.37
N VAL A 138 12.18 8.98 3.41
CA VAL A 138 13.40 8.93 4.21
C VAL A 138 14.61 8.54 3.34
N VAL A 139 14.47 7.51 2.50
CA VAL A 139 15.53 7.08 1.58
C VAL A 139 15.90 8.20 0.61
N VAL A 140 14.91 8.86 0.00
CA VAL A 140 15.15 10.00 -0.91
C VAL A 140 15.86 11.14 -0.19
N VAL A 141 15.41 11.52 1.01
CA VAL A 141 16.05 12.58 1.82
C VAL A 141 17.49 12.21 2.15
N VAL A 142 17.75 10.99 2.60
CA VAL A 142 19.10 10.51 2.90
C VAL A 142 19.99 10.57 1.66
N VAL A 143 19.51 10.09 0.51
CA VAL A 143 20.26 10.15 -0.76
C VAL A 143 20.56 11.60 -1.16
N VAL A 144 19.59 12.49 -1.07
CA VAL A 144 19.77 13.92 -1.39
C VAL A 144 20.81 14.54 -0.45
N VAL A 145 20.73 14.28 0.86
CA VAL A 145 21.70 14.80 1.83
C VAL A 145 23.10 14.28 1.52
N VAL A 146 23.26 12.98 1.26
CA VAL A 146 24.55 12.39 0.90
C VAL A 146 25.11 13.02 -0.37
N VAL A 147 24.29 13.18 -1.42
CA VAL A 147 24.72 13.82 -2.67
C VAL A 147 25.16 15.26 -2.43
N VAL A 148 24.39 16.04 -1.67
CA VAL A 148 24.74 17.43 -1.34
C VAL A 148 26.05 17.50 -0.57
N VAL A 149 26.24 16.65 0.44
CA VAL A 149 27.48 16.60 1.23
C VAL A 149 28.66 16.25 0.33
N VAL A 150 28.54 15.24 -0.54
CA VAL A 150 29.59 14.87 -1.49
C VAL A 150 29.93 16.02 -2.43
N VAL A 151 28.93 16.68 -3.02
CA VAL A 151 29.14 17.84 -3.91
C VAL A 151 29.86 18.98 -3.19
N VAL A 152 29.44 19.31 -1.95
CA VAL A 152 30.09 20.35 -1.15
C VAL A 152 31.54 19.99 -0.85
N VAL A 153 31.83 18.74 -0.46
CA VAL A 153 33.19 18.27 -0.19
C VAL A 153 34.06 18.37 -1.44
N VAL A 154 33.56 17.95 -2.61
CA VAL A 154 34.29 18.05 -3.89
C VAL A 154 34.55 19.51 -4.26
N LEU A 155 33.57 20.39 -4.10
CA LEU A 155 33.74 21.83 -4.38
C LEU A 155 34.78 22.46 -3.45
N VAL A 156 34.72 22.17 -2.15
CA VAL A 156 35.70 22.66 -1.17
C VAL A 156 37.10 22.14 -1.52
N ALA A 157 37.23 20.85 -1.82
CA ALA A 157 38.51 20.27 -2.22
C ALA A 157 39.06 20.94 -3.50
N ALA A 158 38.21 21.16 -4.52
CA ALA A 158 38.60 21.84 -5.74
C ALA A 158 39.07 23.29 -5.49
N VAL A 159 38.38 24.03 -4.62
CA VAL A 159 38.77 25.40 -4.23
C VAL A 159 40.11 25.39 -3.49
N VAL A 160 40.33 24.45 -2.57
CA VAL A 160 41.60 24.31 -1.85
C VAL A 160 42.74 23.99 -2.81
N VAL A 161 42.54 23.03 -3.73
CA VAL A 161 43.53 22.69 -4.75
C VAL A 161 43.84 23.89 -5.63
N ALA A 162 42.83 24.62 -6.11
CA ALA A 162 43.03 25.83 -6.91
C ALA A 162 43.81 26.90 -6.14
N ALA A 163 43.49 27.13 -4.86
CA ALA A 163 44.22 28.06 -4.01
C ALA A 163 45.70 27.65 -3.83
N VAL A 164 45.97 26.37 -3.58
CA VAL A 164 47.35 25.84 -3.47
C VAL A 164 48.12 26.03 -4.77
N VAL A 165 47.51 25.72 -5.93
CA VAL A 165 48.14 25.92 -7.25
C VAL A 165 48.47 27.39 -7.47
N VAL A 166 47.54 28.30 -7.17
CA VAL A 166 47.76 29.75 -7.28
C VAL A 166 48.94 30.18 -6.40
N VAL A 167 48.98 29.75 -5.14
CA VAL A 167 50.08 30.08 -4.21
C VAL A 167 51.41 29.56 -4.75
N VAL A 168 51.48 28.31 -5.21
CA VAL A 168 52.72 27.73 -5.76
C VAL A 168 53.18 28.51 -6.99
N VAL A 169 52.30 28.78 -7.95
CA VAL A 169 52.67 29.48 -9.19
C VAL A 169 53.11 30.92 -8.92
N VAL A 170 52.38 31.64 -8.06
CA VAL A 170 52.64 33.07 -7.78
C VAL A 170 53.85 33.27 -6.88
N VAL A 171 54.06 32.40 -5.89
CA VAL A 171 55.15 32.58 -4.91
C VAL A 171 56.42 31.85 -5.36
N VAL A 172 56.31 30.59 -5.78
CA VAL A 172 57.48 29.75 -6.11
C VAL A 172 57.98 30.02 -7.54
N GLY A 173 57.07 30.32 -8.47
CA GLY A 173 57.38 30.65 -9.86
C GLY A 173 58.41 31.78 -10.05
N PRO A 174 58.23 32.97 -9.44
CA PRO A 174 59.21 34.06 -9.57
C PRO A 174 60.53 33.75 -8.85
N ILE A 175 60.51 33.01 -7.73
CA ILE A 175 61.73 32.61 -7.02
C ILE A 175 62.61 31.73 -7.91
N PHE A 176 62.03 30.75 -8.60
CA PHE A 176 62.76 29.89 -9.53
C PHE A 176 63.30 30.66 -10.75
N LYS A 177 62.52 31.61 -11.30
CA LYS A 177 62.99 32.46 -12.40
C LYS A 177 64.18 33.34 -12.00
N SER A 178 64.13 33.95 -10.81
CA SER A 178 65.22 34.77 -10.28
C SER A 178 66.48 33.94 -10.01
N LEU A 179 66.33 32.73 -9.46
CA LEU A 179 67.46 31.81 -9.24
C LEU A 179 68.10 31.33 -10.56
N CYS A 180 67.30 31.01 -11.59
CA CYS A 180 67.83 30.62 -12.90
C CYS A 180 68.57 31.77 -13.59
N TYR A 181 68.09 33.02 -13.46
CA TYR A 181 68.78 34.19 -14.00
C TYR A 181 70.17 34.38 -13.36
N ILE A 182 70.28 34.14 -12.04
CA ILE A 182 71.55 34.25 -11.31
C ILE A 182 72.53 33.13 -11.69
N ILE A 183 72.04 31.91 -11.93
CA ILE A 183 72.89 30.75 -12.27
C ILE A 183 73.37 30.81 -13.74
N ILE A 184 72.52 31.24 -14.67
CA ILE A 184 72.86 31.31 -16.11
C ILE A 184 73.65 32.59 -16.43
N GLY A 185 73.44 33.69 -15.70
CA GLY A 185 74.18 34.95 -15.88
C GLY A 185 75.61 34.98 -15.30
N GLN A 186 76.12 33.84 -14.82
CA GLN A 186 77.50 33.68 -14.31
C GLN A 186 78.41 32.86 -15.26
N GLN A 187 77.96 32.57 -16.48
CA GLN A 187 78.77 32.07 -17.60
C GLN A 187 78.90 33.14 -18.68
#